data_AF-A0A9V1F6X2-F1
#
_entry.id   AF-A0A9V1F6X2-F1
#
_cell.length_a   1.000
_cell.length_b   1.000
_cell.length_c   1.000
_cell.angle_alpha   90.00
_cell.angle_beta   90.00
_cell.angle_gamma   90.00
#
_symmetry.space_group_name_H-M   'P 1'
#
loop_
_entity.id
_entity.type
_entity.pdbx_description
1 polymer ?
#
loop_
_entity_poly.entity_id
_entity_poly.type
_entity_poly.pdbx_seq_one_letter_code
_entity_poly.pdbx_strand_id
1 'polypeptide(L)'
;MADALRERTAQLLTDYLEYCAREPGSPARTPSTPEAAVLRYLAAQIRQRHQRFLSAYRGYRGNRVELVARLERDLLSNPQTLSWGHVVALLTFAGTLLERPPPGTYLNLTPGQQQELEWETNVGQDCQHLVALLCNRLTGRHRAWLEAHDGWDGFCLFFSPMLPSSWRRLLVQAFLSCFTVMILIYFWRRLSYRSFLLALFWIIHSGGSQLHEANIMKTFKQSYREAHMMTN
;
A
#
# COMPACT_ATOMS: atom_id res chain seq x y z
N MET A 1 15.73 5.56 -27.26
CA MET A 1 15.46 5.81 -25.83
C MET A 1 15.93 4.59 -25.09
N ALA A 2 16.93 4.72 -24.22
CA ALA A 2 17.34 3.61 -23.36
C ALA A 2 16.10 3.10 -22.60
N ASP A 3 16.03 1.78 -22.39
CA ASP A 3 14.90 1.15 -21.74
C ASP A 3 14.79 1.64 -20.29
N ALA A 4 14.04 2.72 -20.04
CA ALA A 4 13.87 3.31 -18.72
C ALA A 4 13.37 2.28 -17.68
N LEU A 5 12.50 1.36 -18.11
CA LEU A 5 12.05 0.24 -17.29
C LEU A 5 13.21 -0.71 -16.91
N ARG A 6 14.13 -0.97 -17.84
CA ARG A 6 15.29 -1.83 -17.60
C ARG A 6 16.29 -1.19 -16.65
N GLU A 7 16.58 0.09 -16.84
CA GLU A 7 17.46 0.85 -15.94
C GLU A 7 16.88 0.91 -14.53
N ARG A 8 15.59 1.24 -14.40
CA ARG A 8 14.89 1.25 -13.12
C ARG A 8 14.87 -0.12 -12.45
N THR A 9 14.65 -1.18 -13.22
CA THR A 9 14.70 -2.57 -12.71
C THR A 9 16.10 -2.93 -12.23
N ALA A 10 17.14 -2.60 -13.00
CA ALA A 10 18.52 -2.84 -12.61
C ALA A 10 18.86 -2.10 -11.31
N GLN A 11 18.47 -0.81 -11.20
CA GLN A 11 18.71 -0.01 -10.01
C GLN A 11 18.01 -0.59 -8.77
N LEU A 12 16.75 -1.01 -8.89
CA LEU A 12 16.01 -1.66 -7.80
C LEU A 12 16.68 -2.97 -7.35
N LEU A 13 17.06 -3.83 -8.31
CA LEU A 13 17.66 -5.12 -8.02
C LEU A 13 19.03 -4.96 -7.36
N THR A 14 19.85 -4.04 -7.87
CA THR A 14 21.16 -3.71 -7.28
C THR A 14 20.97 -3.20 -5.85
N ASP A 15 20.09 -2.23 -5.63
CA ASP A 15 19.83 -1.67 -4.30
C ASP A 15 19.41 -2.75 -3.29
N TYR A 16 18.53 -3.66 -3.69
CA TYR A 16 18.03 -4.71 -2.82
C TYR A 16 19.05 -5.84 -2.58
N LEU A 17 19.73 -6.33 -3.63
CA LEU A 17 20.67 -7.45 -3.50
C LEU A 17 21.97 -7.03 -2.82
N GLU A 18 22.48 -5.83 -3.07
CA GLU A 18 23.59 -5.25 -2.30
C GLU A 18 23.20 -5.06 -0.83
N TYR A 19 21.96 -4.60 -0.57
CA TYR A 19 21.43 -4.55 0.80
C TYR A 19 21.46 -5.93 1.45
N CYS A 20 21.07 -7.00 0.76
CA CYS A 20 21.11 -8.37 1.30
C CYS A 20 22.52 -8.94 1.48
N ALA A 21 23.46 -8.61 0.58
CA ALA A 21 24.85 -9.06 0.61
C ALA A 21 25.72 -8.35 1.67
N ARG A 22 25.18 -7.32 2.34
CA ARG A 22 25.93 -6.51 3.31
C ARG A 22 26.43 -7.34 4.49
N GLU A 23 27.51 -6.84 5.11
CA GLU A 23 28.04 -7.44 6.32
C GLU A 23 27.04 -7.34 7.48
N PRO A 24 26.82 -8.41 8.26
CA PRO A 24 25.98 -8.37 9.44
C PRO A 24 26.50 -7.31 10.42
N GLY A 25 25.66 -6.37 10.80
CA GLY A 25 26.03 -5.28 11.72
C GLY A 25 26.50 -3.99 11.03
N SER A 26 26.73 -4.01 9.72
CA SER A 26 26.95 -2.77 8.96
C SER A 26 25.66 -1.93 8.92
N PRO A 27 25.78 -0.58 8.96
CA PRO A 27 24.61 0.29 8.86
C PRO A 27 23.89 0.06 7.54
N ALA A 28 22.59 -0.21 7.62
CA ALA A 28 21.77 -0.40 6.44
C ALA A 28 21.69 0.92 5.64
N ARG A 29 22.09 0.88 4.37
CA ARG A 29 21.91 2.00 3.44
C ARG A 29 20.44 2.37 3.35
N THR A 30 20.11 3.65 3.23
CA THR A 30 18.75 4.09 2.90
C THR A 30 18.34 3.55 1.53
N PRO A 31 17.07 3.13 1.33
CA PRO A 31 16.60 2.70 0.03
C PRO A 31 16.66 3.85 -0.96
N SER A 32 17.19 3.59 -2.16
CA SER A 32 17.41 4.62 -3.18
C SER A 32 16.10 5.08 -3.86
N THR A 33 15.07 4.24 -3.83
CA THR A 33 13.79 4.45 -4.51
C THR A 33 12.62 3.96 -3.64
N PRO A 34 11.37 4.44 -3.88
CA PRO A 34 10.21 3.98 -3.12
C PRO A 34 9.95 2.49 -3.32
N GLU A 35 10.12 1.96 -4.54
CA GLU A 35 9.99 0.53 -4.81
C GLU A 35 11.00 -0.31 -4.01
N ALA A 36 12.22 0.19 -3.80
CA ALA A 36 13.21 -0.49 -2.96
C ALA A 36 12.79 -0.52 -1.49
N ALA A 37 12.21 0.56 -0.98
CA ALA A 37 11.65 0.62 0.37
C ALA A 37 10.54 -0.43 0.56
N VAL A 38 9.60 -0.50 -0.38
CA VAL A 38 8.50 -1.47 -0.37
C VAL A 38 9.03 -2.90 -0.47
N LEU A 39 9.96 -3.16 -1.39
CA LEU A 39 10.55 -4.49 -1.57
C LEU A 39 11.28 -4.95 -0.30
N ARG A 40 12.08 -4.09 0.33
CA ARG A 40 12.79 -4.42 1.58
C ARG A 40 11.80 -4.72 2.73
N TYR A 41 10.72 -3.97 2.83
CA TYR A 41 9.66 -4.22 3.81
C TYR A 41 8.99 -5.59 3.59
N LEU A 42 8.55 -5.88 2.36
CA LEU A 42 7.88 -7.14 2.04
C LEU A 42 8.82 -8.34 2.19
N ALA A 43 10.07 -8.20 1.75
CA ALA A 43 11.07 -9.23 1.93
C ALA A 43 11.31 -9.55 3.41
N ALA A 44 11.33 -8.54 4.28
CA ALA A 44 11.42 -8.76 5.72
C ALA A 44 10.20 -9.55 6.26
N GLN A 45 8.99 -9.22 5.81
CA GLN A 45 7.76 -9.95 6.19
C GLN A 45 7.78 -11.41 5.72
N ILE A 46 8.15 -11.66 4.46
CA ILE A 46 8.25 -13.01 3.90
C ILE A 46 9.33 -13.81 4.64
N ARG A 47 10.48 -13.18 4.92
CA ARG A 47 11.56 -13.81 5.69
C ARG A 47 11.13 -14.19 7.09
N GLN A 48 10.40 -13.32 7.78
CA GLN A 48 9.87 -13.61 9.11
C GLN A 48 8.88 -14.78 9.06
N ARG A 49 7.97 -14.78 8.08
CA ARG A 49 6.95 -15.83 7.93
C ARG A 49 7.54 -17.19 7.55
N HIS A 50 8.56 -17.21 6.69
CA HIS A 50 9.18 -18.42 6.15
C HIS A 50 10.59 -18.67 6.72
N GLN A 51 10.89 -18.13 7.91
CA GLN A 51 12.23 -18.14 8.49
C GLN A 51 12.84 -19.54 8.54
N ARG A 52 12.06 -20.56 8.93
CA ARG A 52 12.54 -21.95 9.06
C ARG A 52 13.06 -22.52 7.75
N PHE A 53 12.39 -22.20 6.64
CA PHE A 53 12.79 -22.65 5.31
C PHE A 53 13.98 -21.83 4.83
N LEU A 54 13.88 -20.50 4.88
CA LEU A 54 14.89 -19.59 4.35
C LEU A 54 16.21 -19.63 5.13
N SER A 55 16.19 -19.94 6.42
CA SER A 55 17.42 -20.09 7.21
C SER A 55 18.32 -21.21 6.70
N ALA A 56 17.76 -22.25 6.07
CA ALA A 56 18.54 -23.35 5.50
C ALA A 56 19.36 -22.93 4.26
N TYR A 57 18.98 -21.81 3.64
CA TYR A 57 19.63 -21.28 2.43
C TYR A 57 20.57 -20.11 2.71
N ARG A 58 20.68 -19.64 3.96
CA ARG A 58 21.69 -18.63 4.34
C ARG A 58 23.08 -19.24 4.26
N GLY A 59 24.02 -18.51 3.65
CA GLY A 59 25.37 -19.01 3.42
C GLY A 59 25.44 -20.22 2.47
N TYR A 60 24.43 -20.41 1.61
CA TYR A 60 24.45 -21.47 0.60
C TYR A 60 25.72 -21.39 -0.26
N ARG A 61 26.43 -22.53 -0.40
CA ARG A 61 27.73 -22.64 -1.08
C ARG A 61 27.65 -23.15 -2.52
N GLY A 62 26.47 -23.59 -2.97
CA GLY A 62 26.28 -24.02 -4.36
C GLY A 62 26.11 -22.84 -5.32
N ASN A 63 25.80 -23.14 -6.59
CA ASN A 63 25.58 -22.13 -7.61
C ASN A 63 24.26 -21.37 -7.36
N ARG A 64 24.38 -20.16 -6.78
CA ARG A 64 23.24 -19.29 -6.42
C ARG A 64 22.47 -18.85 -7.66
N VAL A 65 23.18 -18.50 -8.73
CA VAL A 65 22.61 -18.01 -9.98
C VAL A 65 21.76 -19.09 -10.65
N GLU A 66 22.26 -20.33 -10.75
CA GLU A 66 21.51 -21.45 -11.32
C GLU A 66 20.27 -21.79 -10.48
N LEU A 67 20.39 -21.76 -9.15
CA LEU A 67 19.26 -22.03 -8.27
C LEU A 67 18.14 -21.00 -8.43
N VAL A 68 18.49 -19.71 -8.51
CA VAL A 68 17.53 -18.63 -8.79
C VAL A 68 16.96 -18.75 -10.19
N ALA A 69 17.77 -19.12 -11.20
CA ALA A 69 17.29 -19.32 -12.57
C ALA A 69 16.33 -20.51 -12.70
N ARG A 70 16.52 -21.58 -11.92
CA ARG A 70 15.56 -22.68 -11.84
C ARG A 70 14.27 -22.23 -11.15
N LEU A 71 14.36 -21.56 -10.00
CA LEU A 71 13.19 -21.09 -9.28
C LEU A 71 12.39 -20.05 -10.07
N GLU A 72 13.06 -19.18 -10.83
CA GLU A 72 12.41 -18.23 -11.75
C GLU A 72 11.58 -18.95 -12.81
N ARG A 73 12.15 -20.00 -13.43
CA ARG A 73 11.41 -20.84 -14.37
C ARG A 73 10.21 -21.49 -13.70
N ASP A 74 10.35 -22.03 -12.50
CA ASP A 74 9.23 -22.73 -11.87
C ASP A 74 8.12 -21.77 -11.40
N LEU A 75 8.49 -20.61 -10.83
CA LEU A 75 7.54 -19.64 -10.27
C LEU A 75 6.90 -18.73 -11.33
N LEU A 76 7.65 -18.32 -12.34
CA LEU A 76 7.20 -17.30 -13.30
C LEU A 76 6.85 -17.88 -14.68
N SER A 77 6.94 -19.19 -14.91
CA SER A 77 6.67 -19.77 -16.25
C SER A 77 5.23 -19.57 -16.74
N ASN A 78 4.25 -19.55 -15.84
CA ASN A 78 2.85 -19.44 -16.22
C ASN A 78 2.35 -17.98 -16.10
N PRO A 79 2.02 -17.32 -17.23
CA PRO A 79 1.56 -15.94 -17.22
C PRO A 79 0.25 -15.73 -16.45
N GLN A 80 -0.61 -16.74 -16.36
CA GLN A 80 -1.90 -16.64 -15.67
C GLN A 80 -1.75 -16.62 -14.15
N THR A 81 -0.67 -17.20 -13.62
CA THR A 81 -0.39 -17.24 -12.18
C THR A 81 0.63 -16.19 -11.77
N LEU A 82 1.27 -15.52 -12.73
CA LEU A 82 2.27 -14.49 -12.45
C LEU A 82 1.65 -13.36 -11.63
N SER A 83 2.25 -13.07 -10.47
CA SER A 83 1.78 -12.05 -9.55
C SER A 83 2.96 -11.30 -8.96
N TRP A 84 2.71 -10.09 -8.47
CA TRP A 84 3.71 -9.34 -7.72
C TRP A 84 4.23 -10.11 -6.50
N GLY A 85 3.40 -10.95 -5.88
CA GLY A 85 3.82 -11.84 -4.80
C GLY A 85 4.87 -12.87 -5.23
N HIS A 86 4.74 -13.45 -6.42
CA HIS A 86 5.74 -14.38 -6.97
C HIS A 86 7.06 -13.67 -7.28
N VAL A 87 7.01 -12.45 -7.83
CA VAL A 87 8.19 -11.63 -8.07
C VAL A 87 8.91 -11.33 -6.75
N VAL A 88 8.18 -10.86 -5.73
CA VAL A 88 8.78 -10.57 -4.42
C VAL A 88 9.34 -11.83 -3.76
N ALA A 89 8.65 -12.97 -3.86
CA ALA A 89 9.14 -14.24 -3.31
C ALA A 89 10.46 -14.65 -3.96
N LEU A 90 10.57 -14.55 -5.29
CA LEU A 90 11.80 -14.83 -6.03
C LEU A 90 12.94 -13.89 -5.61
N LEU A 91 12.67 -12.58 -5.54
CA LEU A 91 13.67 -11.59 -5.11
C LEU A 91 14.10 -11.84 -3.66
N THR A 92 13.16 -12.13 -2.77
CA THR A 92 13.44 -12.44 -1.37
C THR A 92 14.31 -13.68 -1.23
N PHE A 93 14.05 -14.71 -2.05
CA PHE A 93 14.87 -15.90 -2.09
C PHE A 93 16.29 -15.61 -2.59
N ALA A 94 16.42 -14.86 -3.69
CA ALA A 94 17.73 -14.43 -4.21
C ALA A 94 18.53 -13.64 -3.17
N GLY A 95 17.88 -12.71 -2.47
CA GLY A 95 18.50 -11.96 -1.37
C GLY A 95 18.95 -12.86 -0.22
N THR A 96 18.15 -13.89 0.13
CA THR A 96 18.49 -14.84 1.19
C THR A 96 19.76 -15.64 0.88
N LEU A 97 19.99 -15.99 -0.39
CA LEU A 97 21.20 -16.70 -0.82
C LEU A 97 22.49 -15.87 -0.69
N LEU A 98 22.35 -14.54 -0.72
CA LEU A 98 23.45 -13.59 -0.56
C LEU A 98 23.69 -13.22 0.91
N GLU A 99 22.79 -13.59 1.83
CA GLU A 99 22.96 -13.25 3.24
C GLU A 99 24.14 -14.01 3.87
N ARG A 100 25.01 -13.24 4.52
CA ARG A 100 26.08 -13.78 5.35
C ARG A 100 25.49 -14.47 6.59
N PRO A 101 25.96 -15.68 6.93
CA PRO A 101 25.57 -16.32 8.18
C PRO A 101 26.03 -15.49 9.39
N PRO A 102 25.35 -15.60 10.54
CA PRO A 102 25.68 -14.81 11.72
C PRO A 102 27.11 -15.09 12.20
N PRO A 103 27.84 -14.04 12.64
CA PRO A 103 29.18 -14.19 13.18
C PRO A 103 29.15 -15.12 14.40
N GLY A 104 30.00 -16.15 14.39
CA GLY A 104 30.08 -17.17 15.45
C GLY A 104 29.72 -18.60 15.03
N THR A 105 29.22 -18.80 13.80
CA THR A 105 28.99 -20.16 13.25
C THR A 105 30.31 -20.89 12.88
N TYR A 106 31.45 -20.17 12.94
CA TYR A 106 32.77 -20.63 12.50
C TYR A 106 33.80 -20.72 13.63
N LEU A 107 33.39 -20.88 14.89
CA LEU A 107 34.30 -20.84 16.05
C LEU A 107 35.32 -21.99 16.14
N ASN A 108 35.42 -22.87 15.14
CA ASN A 108 36.54 -23.80 15.02
C ASN A 108 36.95 -23.87 13.55
N LEU A 109 38.14 -23.32 13.21
CA LEU A 109 39.09 -23.73 12.15
C LEU A 109 39.95 -22.54 11.65
N THR A 110 41.23 -22.51 12.01
CA THR A 110 42.31 -22.21 11.04
C THR A 110 42.20 -23.27 9.93
N PRO A 111 42.37 -23.06 8.60
CA PRO A 111 42.69 -21.90 7.75
C PRO A 111 41.44 -21.28 7.07
N GLY A 112 40.46 -20.81 7.84
CA GLY A 112 39.18 -20.29 7.32
C GLY A 112 39.21 -18.91 6.66
N GLN A 113 40.24 -18.10 6.89
CA GLN A 113 40.30 -16.70 6.42
C GLN A 113 40.37 -16.56 4.89
N GLN A 114 41.09 -17.45 4.18
CA GLN A 114 41.12 -17.45 2.72
C GLN A 114 39.77 -17.88 2.11
N GLN A 115 39.10 -18.83 2.76
CA GLN A 115 37.84 -19.37 2.27
C GLN A 115 36.66 -18.43 2.56
N GLU A 116 36.75 -17.64 3.62
CA GLU A 116 35.86 -16.52 3.90
C GLU A 116 36.06 -15.39 2.89
N LEU A 117 37.32 -15.01 2.59
CA LEU A 117 37.63 -14.03 1.54
C LEU A 117 37.15 -14.49 0.16
N GLU A 118 37.36 -15.75 -0.21
CA GLU A 118 36.87 -16.33 -1.46
C GLU A 118 35.35 -16.32 -1.53
N TRP A 119 34.68 -16.65 -0.43
CA TRP A 119 33.23 -16.60 -0.34
C TRP A 119 32.71 -15.16 -0.45
N GLU A 120 33.35 -14.18 0.18
CA GLU A 120 33.00 -12.75 0.07
C GLU A 120 33.20 -12.21 -1.35
N THR A 121 34.32 -12.55 -1.98
CA THR A 121 34.63 -12.16 -3.37
C THR A 121 33.62 -12.79 -4.34
N ASN A 122 33.24 -14.04 -4.09
CA ASN A 122 32.24 -14.76 -4.86
C ASN A 122 30.83 -14.21 -4.66
N VAL A 123 30.45 -13.81 -3.43
CA VAL A 123 29.12 -13.19 -3.16
C VAL A 123 28.95 -11.86 -3.89
N GLY A 124 30.00 -11.03 -3.94
CA GLY A 124 29.97 -9.78 -4.72
C GLY A 124 29.75 -10.03 -6.21
N GLN A 125 30.47 -11.00 -6.78
CA GLN A 125 30.29 -11.40 -8.18
C GLN A 125 28.91 -12.02 -8.41
N ASP A 126 28.47 -12.95 -7.56
CA ASP A 126 27.16 -13.59 -7.65
C ASP A 126 26.03 -12.57 -7.52
N CYS A 127 26.18 -11.54 -6.69
CA CYS A 127 25.24 -10.43 -6.61
C CYS A 127 25.06 -9.75 -7.98
N GLN A 128 26.17 -9.39 -8.65
CA GLN A 128 26.12 -8.79 -9.99
C GLN A 128 25.50 -9.73 -11.03
N HIS A 129 25.83 -11.02 -10.99
CA HIS A 129 25.26 -12.02 -11.89
C HIS A 129 23.76 -12.22 -11.65
N LEU A 130 23.31 -12.21 -10.39
CA LEU A 130 21.90 -12.29 -10.02
C LEU A 130 21.13 -11.04 -10.47
N VAL A 131 21.70 -9.84 -10.28
CA VAL A 131 21.12 -8.60 -10.81
C VAL A 131 20.95 -8.71 -12.32
N ALA A 132 22.00 -9.10 -13.05
CA ALA A 132 21.96 -9.22 -14.50
C ALA A 132 20.93 -10.27 -14.96
N LEU A 133 20.92 -11.45 -14.33
CA LEU A 133 19.96 -12.52 -14.60
C LEU A 133 18.53 -12.03 -14.39
N LEU A 134 18.21 -11.53 -13.20
CA LEU A 134 16.86 -11.12 -12.84
C LEU A 134 16.40 -9.91 -13.69
N CYS A 135 17.29 -8.95 -13.93
CA CYS A 135 17.00 -7.82 -14.80
C CYS A 135 16.64 -8.29 -16.22
N ASN A 136 17.47 -9.17 -16.82
CA ASN A 136 17.20 -9.70 -18.16
C ASN A 136 15.93 -10.56 -18.22
N ARG A 137 15.61 -11.33 -17.16
CA ARG A 137 14.38 -12.13 -17.10
C ARG A 137 13.13 -11.25 -16.97
N LEU A 138 13.14 -10.30 -16.04
CA LEU A 138 12.02 -9.40 -15.78
C LEU A 138 11.76 -8.47 -16.97
N THR A 139 12.81 -7.83 -17.50
CA THR A 139 12.68 -6.82 -18.57
C THR A 139 12.76 -7.41 -19.98
N GLY A 140 13.08 -8.70 -20.11
CA GLY A 140 13.04 -9.46 -21.36
C GLY A 140 11.81 -10.34 -21.44
N ARG A 141 11.76 -11.42 -20.65
CA ARG A 141 10.69 -12.44 -20.71
C ARG A 141 9.37 -11.95 -20.14
N HIS A 142 9.40 -11.25 -19.00
CA HIS A 142 8.19 -10.82 -18.28
C HIS A 142 7.85 -9.35 -18.51
N ARG A 143 8.43 -8.72 -19.52
CA ARG A 143 8.33 -7.28 -19.77
C ARG A 143 6.90 -6.84 -20.01
N ALA A 144 6.20 -7.52 -20.91
CA ALA A 144 4.82 -7.19 -21.27
C ALA A 144 3.88 -7.26 -20.05
N TRP A 145 4.14 -8.22 -19.13
CA TRP A 145 3.37 -8.32 -17.89
C TRP A 145 3.67 -7.16 -16.93
N LEU A 146 4.95 -6.78 -16.77
CA LEU A 146 5.34 -5.61 -15.97
C LEU A 146 4.71 -4.33 -16.50
N GLU A 147 4.78 -4.09 -17.81
CA GLU A 147 4.21 -2.90 -18.44
C GLU A 147 2.67 -2.87 -18.32
N ALA A 148 2.00 -4.03 -18.44
CA ALA A 148 0.55 -4.14 -18.24
C ALA A 148 0.10 -3.87 -16.79
N HIS A 149 1.01 -3.93 -15.82
CA HIS A 149 0.75 -3.67 -14.40
C HIS A 149 1.41 -2.36 -13.94
N ASP A 150 1.53 -1.36 -14.81
CA ASP A 150 2.10 -0.03 -14.51
C ASP A 150 3.55 -0.07 -13.98
N GLY A 151 4.30 -1.12 -14.35
CA GLY A 151 5.69 -1.31 -13.94
C GLY A 151 5.89 -1.29 -12.42
N TRP A 152 7.00 -0.70 -11.98
CA TRP A 152 7.32 -0.60 -10.55
C TRP A 152 6.43 0.39 -9.78
N ASP A 153 5.69 1.25 -10.48
CA ASP A 153 4.71 2.13 -9.84
C ASP A 153 3.46 1.32 -9.43
N GLY A 154 2.98 0.44 -10.31
CA GLY A 154 1.91 -0.50 -9.97
C GLY A 154 2.31 -1.49 -8.88
N PHE A 155 3.58 -1.91 -8.82
CA PHE A 155 4.11 -2.68 -7.69
C PHE A 155 3.97 -1.92 -6.35
N CYS A 156 4.40 -0.67 -6.32
CA CYS A 156 4.28 0.18 -5.14
C CYS A 156 2.82 0.38 -4.73
N LEU A 157 1.92 0.59 -5.69
CA LEU A 157 0.49 0.76 -5.42
C LEU A 157 -0.17 -0.53 -4.92
N PHE A 158 0.21 -1.68 -5.47
CA PHE A 158 -0.32 -3.00 -5.09
C PHE A 158 -0.01 -3.34 -3.63
N PHE A 159 1.20 -3.02 -3.17
CA PHE A 159 1.64 -3.31 -1.81
C PHE A 159 1.58 -2.12 -0.85
N SER A 160 1.34 -0.92 -1.36
CA SER A 160 0.94 0.17 -0.48
C SER A 160 -0.36 -0.23 0.20
N PRO A 161 -0.46 -0.07 1.54
CA PRO A 161 -1.74 -0.19 2.21
C PRO A 161 -2.67 0.82 1.53
N MET A 162 -3.67 0.32 0.80
CA MET A 162 -4.48 1.03 -0.20
C MET A 162 -5.13 2.34 0.29
N LEU A 163 -5.02 2.71 1.56
CA LEU A 163 -5.38 4.02 2.08
C LEU A 163 -4.39 4.38 3.21
N PRO A 164 -3.67 5.51 3.11
CA PRO A 164 -3.13 6.15 4.31
C PRO A 164 -4.27 6.28 5.32
N SER A 165 -4.02 6.02 6.61
CA SER A 165 -5.07 6.08 7.65
C SER A 165 -5.84 7.41 7.67
N SER A 166 -5.25 8.49 7.12
CA SER A 166 -5.90 9.77 6.83
C SER A 166 -7.00 9.68 5.77
N TRP A 167 -6.79 9.02 4.63
CA TRP A 167 -7.80 8.86 3.59
C TRP A 167 -8.95 7.96 4.00
N ARG A 168 -8.69 6.90 4.78
CA ARG A 168 -9.75 6.07 5.35
C ARG A 168 -10.65 6.88 6.28
N ARG A 169 -10.07 7.79 7.07
CA ARG A 169 -10.82 8.74 7.91
C ARG A 169 -11.59 9.76 7.08
N LEU A 170 -10.99 10.30 6.02
CA LEU A 170 -11.67 11.24 5.12
C LEU A 170 -12.84 10.60 4.36
N LEU A 171 -12.68 9.36 3.87
CA LEU A 171 -13.76 8.60 3.25
C LEU A 171 -14.88 8.33 4.26
N VAL A 172 -14.56 7.82 5.45
CA VAL A 172 -15.55 7.59 6.51
C VAL A 172 -16.24 8.90 6.89
N GLN A 173 -15.52 10.01 6.98
CA GLN A 173 -16.07 11.33 7.29
C GLN A 173 -16.97 11.84 6.16
N ALA A 174 -16.60 11.65 4.90
CA ALA A 174 -17.42 12.01 3.75
C ALA A 174 -18.70 11.16 3.66
N PHE A 175 -18.60 9.86 3.95
CA PHE A 175 -19.76 8.97 4.05
C PHE A 175 -20.67 9.42 5.20
N LEU A 176 -20.13 9.63 6.40
CA LEU A 176 -20.90 10.11 7.55
C LEU A 176 -21.56 11.47 7.28
N SER A 177 -20.87 12.41 6.63
CA SER A 177 -21.45 13.71 6.25
C SER A 177 -22.57 13.55 5.21
N CYS A 178 -22.44 12.62 4.28
CA CYS A 178 -23.50 12.34 3.30
C CYS A 178 -24.73 11.72 3.98
N PHE A 179 -24.52 10.76 4.89
CA PHE A 179 -25.61 10.15 5.66
C PHE A 179 -26.33 11.17 6.54
N THR A 180 -25.62 12.07 7.22
CA THR A 180 -26.27 13.10 8.04
C THR A 180 -27.08 14.09 7.21
N VAL A 181 -26.58 14.52 6.04
CA VAL A 181 -27.33 15.37 5.12
C VAL A 181 -28.59 14.65 4.61
N MET A 182 -28.48 13.38 4.23
CA MET A 182 -29.63 12.59 3.77
C MET A 182 -30.68 12.43 4.87
N ILE A 183 -30.25 12.17 6.12
CA ILE A 183 -31.13 12.08 7.29
C ILE A 183 -31.81 13.42 7.56
N LEU A 184 -31.08 14.54 7.52
CA LEU A 184 -31.64 15.89 7.71
C LEU A 184 -32.66 16.23 6.62
N ILE A 185 -32.38 15.91 5.36
CA ILE A 185 -33.33 16.10 4.25
C ILE A 185 -34.58 15.24 4.46
N TYR A 186 -34.42 13.99 4.89
CA TYR A 186 -35.52 13.10 5.19
C TYR A 186 -36.39 13.64 6.34
N PHE A 187 -35.77 14.07 7.44
CA PHE A 187 -36.48 14.66 8.57
C PHE A 187 -37.14 15.99 8.19
N TRP A 188 -36.48 16.85 7.42
CA TRP A 188 -37.06 18.09 6.91
C TRP A 188 -38.29 17.79 6.06
N ARG A 189 -38.19 16.89 5.08
CA ARG A 189 -39.34 16.46 4.28
C ARG A 189 -40.45 15.92 5.17
N ARG A 190 -40.14 15.01 6.10
CA ARG A 190 -41.13 14.38 6.98
C ARG A 190 -41.79 15.38 7.93
N LEU A 191 -41.04 16.34 8.48
CA LEU A 191 -41.55 17.40 9.34
C LEU A 191 -42.36 18.42 8.55
N SER A 192 -41.92 18.79 7.34
CA SER A 192 -42.66 19.66 6.43
C SER A 192 -43.99 19.05 6.01
N TYR A 193 -44.04 17.74 5.72
CA TYR A 193 -45.29 17.02 5.50
C TYR A 193 -46.18 16.98 6.76
N ARG A 194 -45.62 16.84 7.97
CA ARG A 194 -46.40 16.87 9.22
C ARG A 194 -46.92 18.27 9.54
N SER A 195 -46.13 19.32 9.32
CA SER A 195 -46.56 20.72 9.45
C SER A 195 -47.64 21.06 8.41
N PHE A 196 -47.51 20.55 7.19
CA PHE A 196 -48.52 20.72 6.13
C PHE A 196 -49.80 19.95 6.44
N LEU A 197 -49.71 18.71 6.95
CA LEU A 197 -50.86 17.92 7.40
C LEU A 197 -51.52 18.54 8.63
N LEU A 198 -50.77 19.06 9.60
CA LEU A 198 -51.32 19.77 10.77
C LEU A 198 -51.95 21.11 10.36
N ALA A 199 -51.39 21.83 9.40
CA ALA A 199 -52.00 23.03 8.83
C ALA A 199 -53.27 22.70 8.04
N LEU A 200 -53.29 21.62 7.25
CA LEU A 200 -54.50 21.14 6.57
C LEU A 200 -55.55 20.64 7.57
N PHE A 201 -55.14 19.93 8.62
CA PHE A 201 -56.04 19.48 9.68
C PHE A 201 -56.60 20.66 10.48
N TRP A 202 -55.78 21.68 10.76
CA TRP A 202 -56.24 22.94 11.36
C TRP A 202 -57.16 23.71 10.42
N ILE A 203 -56.90 23.76 9.10
CA ILE A 203 -57.79 24.42 8.13
C ILE A 203 -59.13 23.67 7.99
N ILE A 204 -59.10 22.34 7.97
CA ILE A 204 -60.31 21.50 7.88
C ILE A 204 -61.10 21.54 9.20
N HIS A 205 -60.44 21.62 10.35
CA HIS A 205 -61.09 21.62 11.67
C HIS A 205 -61.46 23.04 12.17
N SER A 206 -60.76 24.07 11.70
CA SER A 206 -61.06 25.50 11.95
C SER A 206 -62.09 26.06 10.95
N GLY A 207 -62.52 25.25 9.97
CA GLY A 207 -63.62 25.56 9.03
C GLY A 207 -65.01 25.56 9.67
N GLY A 208 -65.14 26.08 10.89
CA GLY A 208 -66.37 26.08 11.67
C GLY A 208 -66.42 27.16 12.75
N SER A 209 -65.83 28.33 12.56
CA SER A 209 -66.18 29.53 13.34
C SER A 209 -65.69 30.81 12.66
N GLN A 210 -66.51 31.31 11.74
CA GLN A 210 -66.46 32.74 11.41
C GLN A 210 -66.95 33.53 12.62
N LEU A 211 -66.08 33.91 13.56
CA LEU A 211 -66.24 35.13 14.38
C LEU A 211 -65.02 35.52 15.24
N HIS A 212 -63.77 35.46 14.75
CA HIS A 212 -62.68 36.13 15.49
C HIS A 212 -61.47 36.63 14.68
N GLU A 213 -61.64 36.90 13.39
CA GLU A 213 -60.52 37.36 12.54
C GLU A 213 -60.10 38.84 12.74
N ALA A 214 -60.84 39.65 13.50
CA ALA A 214 -60.52 41.07 13.63
C ALA A 214 -59.46 41.40 14.71
N ASN A 215 -59.22 40.51 15.69
CA ASN A 215 -58.35 40.83 16.83
C ASN A 215 -56.94 40.23 16.74
N ILE A 216 -56.77 39.04 16.14
CA ILE A 216 -55.46 38.34 16.15
C ILE A 216 -54.47 38.97 15.14
N MET A 217 -54.97 39.49 14.01
CA MET A 217 -54.13 40.19 13.03
C MET A 217 -53.58 41.54 13.56
N LYS A 218 -54.26 42.17 14.55
CA LYS A 218 -53.77 43.39 15.20
C LYS A 218 -52.64 43.09 16.19
N THR A 219 -52.76 42.01 16.97
CA THR A 219 -51.74 41.61 17.95
C THR A 219 -50.44 41.16 17.28
N PHE A 220 -50.53 40.48 16.13
CA PHE A 220 -49.35 40.01 15.39
C PHE A 220 -48.58 41.14 14.70
N LYS A 221 -49.28 42.19 14.24
CA LYS A 221 -48.66 43.36 13.60
C LYS A 221 -47.99 44.32 14.60
N GLN A 222 -48.48 44.36 15.85
CA GLN A 222 -47.89 45.13 16.95
C GLN A 222 -46.56 44.50 17.43
N SER A 223 -46.56 43.18 17.65
CA SER A 223 -45.38 42.44 18.10
C SER A 223 -44.22 42.46 17.08
N TYR A 224 -44.53 42.51 15.78
CA TYR A 224 -43.52 42.61 14.72
C TYR A 224 -42.88 44.01 14.60
N ARG A 225 -43.58 45.09 15.03
CA ARG A 225 -43.01 46.46 15.04
C ARG A 225 -42.10 46.72 16.24
N GLU A 226 -42.40 46.13 17.39
CA GLU A 226 -41.58 46.30 18.60
C GLU A 226 -40.26 45.54 18.51
N ALA A 227 -40.24 44.35 17.89
CA ALA A 227 -39.02 43.57 17.67
C ALA A 227 -38.02 44.25 16.70
N HIS A 228 -38.51 45.12 15.81
CA HIS A 228 -37.69 45.76 14.77
C HIS A 228 -37.12 47.14 15.17
N MET A 229 -37.51 47.68 16.33
CA MET A 229 -36.97 48.94 16.90
C MET A 229 -35.89 48.72 17.98
N MET A 230 -35.66 47.49 18.44
CA MET A 230 -34.62 47.16 19.44
C MET A 230 -33.31 46.65 18.83
N THR A 231 -33.15 46.70 17.51
CA THR A 231 -31.96 46.22 16.78
C THR A 231 -31.30 47.30 15.92
N ASN A 232 -31.27 48.52 16.43
CA ASN A 232 -30.30 49.57 16.05
C ASN A 232 -29.80 50.27 17.30
#